data_AF-A0A2S7Z0S0-F1
#
_entry.id   AF-A0A2S7Z0S0-F1
#
_cell.length_a   1.000
_cell.length_b   1.000
_cell.length_c   1.000
_cell.angle_alpha   90.00
_cell.angle_beta   90.00
_cell.angle_gamma   90.00
#
_symmetry.space_group_name_H-M   'P 1'
#
loop_
_entity.id
_entity.type
_entity.pdbx_description
1 polymer ?
#
loop_
_entity_poly.entity_id
_entity_poly.type
_entity_poly.pdbx_seq_one_letter_code
_entity_poly.pdbx_strand_id
1 'polypeptide(L)' 'MSKIKKISLRLSTPRDVKKTLSRISNLVANGEMDTKQANTIILACNTILGAIRLDEQQKKIEMLEELVNGFAE' A
#
# COMPACT_ATOMS: atom_id res chain seq x y z
N MET A 1 -32.25 -3.64 11.46
CA MET A 1 -30.87 -3.12 11.55
C MET A 1 -30.10 -3.53 10.32
N SER A 2 -29.68 -2.56 9.50
CA SER A 2 -28.80 -2.79 8.33
C SER A 2 -27.45 -3.34 8.82
N LYS A 3 -27.01 -4.50 8.31
CA LYS A 3 -25.70 -5.08 8.62
C LYS A 3 -24.62 -4.11 8.12
N ILE A 4 -23.84 -3.53 9.02
CA ILE A 4 -22.64 -2.77 8.66
C ILE A 4 -21.71 -3.72 7.90
N LYS A 5 -21.54 -3.49 6.60
CA LYS A 5 -20.67 -4.30 5.75
C LYS A 5 -19.23 -4.02 6.18
N LYS A 6 -18.58 -4.98 6.85
CA LYS A 6 -17.16 -4.86 7.23
C LYS A 6 -16.32 -4.66 5.96
N ILE A 7 -15.55 -3.59 5.93
CA ILE A 7 -14.64 -3.32 4.82
C ILE A 7 -13.38 -4.15 5.03
N SER A 8 -13.15 -5.14 4.16
CA SER A 8 -11.89 -5.87 4.10
C SER A 8 -10.97 -5.19 3.09
N LEU A 9 -9.75 -4.83 3.51
CA LEU A 9 -8.74 -4.18 2.67
C LEU A 9 -7.62 -5.17 2.40
N ARG A 10 -7.29 -5.38 1.11
CA ARG A 10 -6.13 -6.16 0.71
C ARG A 10 -5.03 -5.19 0.31
N LEU A 11 -3.90 -5.22 1.02
CA LEU A 11 -2.82 -4.23 0.90
C LEU A 11 -1.44 -4.88 0.75
N SER A 12 -1.40 -6.14 0.29
CA SER A 12 -0.17 -6.96 0.26
C SER A 12 0.79 -6.60 -0.88
N THR A 13 0.31 -5.96 -1.95
CA THR A 13 1.11 -5.59 -3.12
C THR A 13 0.76 -4.17 -3.57
N PRO A 14 1.64 -3.48 -4.32
CA PRO A 14 1.31 -2.17 -4.89
C PRO A 14 0.04 -2.21 -5.76
N ARG A 15 -0.20 -3.34 -6.44
CA ARG A 15 -1.41 -3.55 -7.25
C ARG A 15 -2.66 -3.62 -6.39
N ASP A 16 -2.61 -4.33 -5.26
CA ASP A 16 -3.74 -4.44 -4.34
C ASP A 16 -4.05 -3.10 -3.67
N VAL A 17 -3.01 -2.33 -3.30
CA VAL A 17 -3.18 -0.97 -2.76
C VAL A 17 -3.85 -0.06 -3.79
N LYS A 18 -3.39 -0.06 -5.06
CA LYS A 18 -4.02 0.73 -6.13
C LYS A 18 -5.50 0.38 -6.31
N LYS A 19 -5.84 -0.92 -6.38
CA LYS A 19 -7.23 -1.37 -6.46
C LYS A 19 -8.07 -0.89 -5.27
N THR A 20 -7.50 -0.95 -4.07
CA THR A 20 -8.15 -0.45 -2.86
C THR A 20 -8.41 1.05 -2.95
N LEU A 21 -7.41 1.85 -3.32
CA LEU A 21 -7.57 3.30 -3.49
C LEU A 21 -8.63 3.64 -4.53
N SER A 22 -8.65 2.98 -5.69
CA SER A 22 -9.71 3.19 -6.70
C SER A 22 -11.11 2.89 -6.14
N ARG A 23 -11.26 1.82 -5.36
CA ARG A 23 -12.53 1.50 -4.72
C ARG A 23 -12.95 2.57 -3.70
N ILE A 24 -12.02 3.05 -2.88
CA ILE A 24 -12.28 4.11 -1.89
C ILE A 24 -12.69 5.41 -2.60
N SER A 25 -12.00 5.80 -3.66
CA SER A 25 -12.34 6.99 -4.46
C SER A 25 -13.76 6.90 -5.02
N ASN A 26 -14.17 5.73 -5.53
CA ASN A 26 -15.53 5.53 -6.03
C ASN A 26 -16.58 5.63 -4.92
N LEU A 27 -16.30 5.06 -3.73
CA LEU A 27 -17.22 5.16 -2.59
C LEU A 27 -17.40 6.61 -2.13
N VAL A 28 -16.33 7.42 -2.14
CA VAL A 28 -16.42 8.85 -1.81
C VAL A 28 -17.20 9.60 -2.89
N ALA A 29 -16.89 9.37 -4.17
CA ALA A 29 -17.56 10.04 -5.30
C ALA A 29 -19.07 9.77 -5.34
N ASN A 30 -19.49 8.58 -4.90
CA ASN A 30 -20.90 8.19 -4.82
C ASN A 30 -21.59 8.59 -3.50
N GLY A 31 -20.88 9.21 -2.55
CA GLY A 31 -21.42 9.54 -1.23
C GLY A 31 -21.64 8.34 -0.30
N GLU A 32 -21.05 7.19 -0.62
CA GLU A 32 -21.14 5.94 0.14
C GLU A 32 -20.07 5.85 1.25
N MET A 33 -19.13 6.78 1.30
CA MET A 33 -18.08 6.87 2.31
C MET A 33 -17.76 8.31 2.67
N ASP A 34 -17.67 8.58 3.98
CA ASP A 34 -17.23 9.88 4.47
C ASP A 34 -15.73 10.13 4.21
N THR A 35 -15.41 11.39 3.93
CA THR A 35 -14.05 11.83 3.60
C THR A 35 -13.03 11.57 4.71
N LYS A 36 -13.42 11.65 6.00
CA LYS A 36 -12.52 11.37 7.12
C LYS A 36 -12.13 9.90 7.16
N GLN A 37 -13.09 9.01 6.91
CA GLN A 37 -12.85 7.57 6.81
C GLN A 37 -11.96 7.27 5.60
N ALA A 38 -12.24 7.86 4.44
CA ALA A 38 -11.44 7.68 3.23
C ALA A 38 -9.99 8.14 3.42
N ASN A 39 -9.78 9.33 4.00
CA ASN A 39 -8.45 9.89 4.24
C ASN A 39 -7.61 9.01 5.18
N THR A 40 -8.25 8.41 6.19
CA THR A 40 -7.58 7.46 7.10
C THR A 40 -7.07 6.23 6.33
N ILE A 41 -7.88 5.70 5.42
CA ILE A 41 -7.51 4.54 4.59
C ILE A 41 -6.42 4.91 3.59
N ILE A 42 -6.50 6.10 2.97
CA ILE A 42 -5.50 6.59 2.02
C ILE A 42 -4.14 6.76 2.72
N LEU A 43 -4.13 7.30 3.94
CA LEU A 43 -2.90 7.42 4.73
C LEU A 43 -2.25 6.06 4.99
N ALA A 44 -3.04 5.07 5.44
CA ALA A 44 -2.54 3.71 5.64
C ALA A 44 -1.98 3.09 4.35
N CYS A 45 -2.65 3.31 3.21
CA CYS A 45 -2.18 2.86 1.90
C CYS A 45 -0.82 3.50 1.54
N ASN A 46 -0.64 4.79 1.81
CA ASN A 46 0.62 5.48 1.54
C ASN A 46 1.77 4.95 2.40
N THR A 47 1.52 4.71 3.70
CA THR A 47 2.51 4.10 4.60
C THR A 47 2.93 2.71 4.11
N ILE A 48 1.97 1.88 3.67
CA ILE A 48 2.25 0.54 3.17
C ILE A 48 3.03 0.56 1.84
N LEU A 49 2.68 1.46 0.92
CA LEU A 49 3.47 1.64 -0.31
C LEU A 49 4.90 2.09 -0.02
N GLY A 50 5.08 2.94 0.99
CA GLY A 50 6.38 3.33 1.51
C GLY A 50 7.18 2.11 1.99
N ALA A 51 6.58 1.28 2.85
CA ALA A 51 7.22 0.07 3.36
C ALA A 51 7.61 -0.91 2.23
N ILE A 52 6.69 -1.20 1.30
CA ILE A 52 6.98 -2.09 0.15
C ILE A 52 8.17 -1.55 -0.66
N ARG A 53 8.21 -0.23 -0.92
CA ARG A 53 9.30 0.39 -1.66
C ARG A 53 10.64 0.28 -0.91
N LEU A 54 10.64 0.48 0.40
CA LEU A 54 11.83 0.34 1.22
C LEU A 54 12.36 -1.10 1.19
N ASP A 55 11.48 -2.09 1.31
CA ASP A 55 11.85 -3.51 1.22
C ASP A 55 12.47 -3.86 -0.15
N GLU A 56 11.88 -3.36 -1.25
CA GLU A 56 12.42 -3.55 -2.59
C GLU A 56 13.77 -2.85 -2.79
N GLN A 57 13.96 -1.68 -2.19
CA GLN A 57 15.24 -0.95 -2.23
C GLN A 57 16.31 -1.67 -1.41
N GLN A 58 15.97 -2.16 -0.23
CA GLN A 58 16.87 -2.89 0.66
C GLN A 58 17.41 -4.15 -0.02
N LYS A 59 16.56 -4.92 -0.70
CA LYS A 59 17.00 -6.09 -1.49
C LYS A 59 18.00 -5.74 -2.58
N LYS A 60 17.81 -4.59 -3.26
CA LYS A 60 18.75 -4.13 -4.29
C LYS A 60 20.08 -3.70 -3.68
N ILE A 61 20.06 -3.07 -2.50
CA ILE A 61 21.27 -2.70 -1.76
C ILE A 61 22.04 -3.96 -1.39
N GLU A 62 21.39 -4.96 -0.79
CA GLU A 62 22.02 -6.24 -0.43
C GLU A 62 22.67 -6.92 -1.63
N MET A 63 21.98 -7.00 -2.77
CA MET A 63 22.54 -7.56 -4.01
C MET A 63 23.76 -6.77 -4.53
N LEU A 64 23.75 -5.44 -4.38
CA LEU A 64 24.87 -4.59 -4.78
C LEU A 64 26.06 -4.74 -3.82
N GLU A 65 25.81 -4.84 -2.53
CA GLU A 65 26.84 -5.09 -1.51
C GLU A 65 27.53 -6.43 -1.75
N GLU A 66 26.78 -7.50 -2.04
CA GLU A 66 27.32 -8.80 -2.41
C GLU A 66 28.23 -8.71 -3.65
N LEU A 67 27.77 -8.00 -4.69
CA LEU A 67 28.53 -7.83 -5.92
C LEU A 67 29.83 -7.05 -5.70
N VAL A 68 29.76 -5.94 -4.94
CA VAL A 68 30.93 -5.11 -4.63
C VAL A 68 31.95 -5.88 -3.81
N ASN A 69 31.51 -6.61 -2.78
CA ASN A 69 32.40 -7.41 -1.94
C ASN A 69 33.05 -8.57 -2.72
N GLY A 70 32.31 -9.21 -3.63
CA GLY A 70 32.85 -10.27 -4.49
C GLY A 70 33.88 -9.78 -5.51
N PHE A 71 33.95 -8.49 -5.84
CA PHE A 71 35.02 -7.91 -6.67
C PHE A 71 36.26 -7.50 -5.87
N ALA A 72 36.16 -7.43 -4.53
CA ALA A 72 37.24 -7.04 -3.65
C ALA A 72 38.09 -8.22 -3.16
N GLU A 73 37.68 -9.46 -3.46
CA GLU A 73 38.45 -10.71 -3.30
C GLU A 73 39.21 -11.08 -4.57
#